data_AF-A0A0M9G5Q5-F1
#
_entry.id   AF-A0A0M9G5Q5-F1
#
_cell.length_a   1.000
_cell.length_b   1.000
_cell.length_c   1.000
_cell.angle_alpha   90.00
_cell.angle_beta   90.00
_cell.angle_gamma   90.00
#
_symmetry.space_group_name_H-M   'P 1'
#
loop_
_entity.id
_entity.type
_entity.pdbx_description
1 polymer ?
#
loop_
_entity_poly.entity_id
_entity_poly.type
_entity_poly.pdbx_seq_one_letter_code
_entity_poly.pdbx_strand_id
1 'polypeptide(L)'
;MKRAVQVLLPRSLAAATRPLISVAFSCVGALHMPCRGMHGKPTSGHKVRTQHSRRWWMQSKAHHLTAIPHEEARSRPHFPSYNEDVDKPMTVPDGACCFNCDKPIAADDINSYVWVPSGNARVPTTQGYFFHVHCFKCWNCKYRIMHNQFYSKDGRAWCVACAVGRDIRVPARRWHTSYVNTHRTGSRLTGSFFPRHRHQMEFVFNPNE
;
A
#
# COMPACT_ATOMS: atom_id res chain seq x y z
N MET A 1 -33.43 -46.41 -18.15
CA MET A 1 -34.64 -45.65 -18.55
C MET A 1 -34.22 -44.27 -19.03
N LYS A 2 -34.21 -44.06 -20.35
CA LYS A 2 -33.76 -42.82 -20.99
C LYS A 2 -34.99 -41.92 -21.20
N ARG A 3 -35.02 -40.72 -20.62
CA ARG A 3 -36.00 -39.67 -20.98
C ARG A 3 -35.26 -38.54 -21.68
N ALA A 4 -35.56 -38.40 -22.96
CA ALA A 4 -35.30 -37.21 -23.75
C ALA A 4 -36.48 -36.24 -23.58
N VAL A 5 -36.22 -34.94 -23.41
CA VAL A 5 -37.21 -33.87 -23.64
C VAL A 5 -36.51 -32.63 -24.23
N GLN A 6 -36.79 -32.46 -25.52
CA GLN A 6 -37.03 -31.27 -26.36
C GLN A 6 -36.50 -29.86 -25.99
N VAL A 7 -35.64 -29.40 -26.91
CA VAL A 7 -35.55 -28.11 -27.63
C VAL A 7 -36.70 -27.09 -27.46
N LEU A 8 -36.35 -25.81 -27.29
CA LEU A 8 -36.95 -24.62 -27.96
C LEU A 8 -36.08 -23.36 -27.76
N LEU A 9 -35.55 -22.81 -28.86
CA LEU A 9 -35.01 -21.43 -29.05
C LEU A 9 -36.18 -20.48 -29.45
N PRO A 10 -35.95 -19.22 -29.88
CA PRO A 10 -35.49 -18.04 -29.14
C PRO A 10 -36.52 -16.88 -29.24
N ARG A 11 -36.35 -15.82 -28.42
CA ARG A 11 -37.01 -14.49 -28.55
C ARG A 11 -36.03 -13.47 -27.98
N SER A 12 -35.89 -12.23 -28.43
CA SER A 12 -36.28 -11.47 -29.63
C SER A 12 -35.63 -10.10 -29.40
N LEU A 13 -35.20 -9.47 -30.48
CA LEU A 13 -34.60 -8.13 -30.52
C LEU A 13 -35.55 -7.07 -29.95
N ALA A 14 -35.00 -6.09 -29.22
CA ALA A 14 -35.60 -4.78 -29.05
C ALA A 14 -34.52 -3.71 -29.20
N ALA A 15 -34.49 -3.11 -30.40
CA ALA A 15 -33.78 -1.88 -30.70
C ALA A 15 -34.57 -0.69 -30.14
N ALA A 16 -33.90 0.22 -29.44
CA ALA A 16 -34.45 1.52 -29.07
C ALA A 16 -33.50 2.62 -29.55
N THR A 17 -33.82 3.13 -30.74
CA THR A 17 -33.31 4.36 -31.34
C THR A 17 -34.06 5.58 -30.83
N ARG A 18 -33.36 6.70 -30.58
CA ARG A 18 -33.70 8.13 -30.87
C ARG A 18 -33.07 9.10 -29.84
N PRO A 19 -32.94 10.41 -30.13
CA PRO A 19 -32.42 11.05 -31.34
C PRO A 19 -31.37 12.15 -31.02
N LEU A 20 -30.69 12.60 -32.08
CA LEU A 20 -29.82 13.77 -32.15
C LEU A 20 -30.60 15.08 -31.90
N ILE A 21 -30.03 15.98 -31.09
CA ILE A 21 -30.39 17.40 -31.09
C ILE A 21 -29.09 18.20 -31.24
N SER A 22 -28.94 18.78 -32.42
CA SER A 22 -27.94 19.79 -32.76
C SER A 22 -28.61 21.14 -32.62
N VAL A 23 -28.01 22.06 -31.86
CA VAL A 23 -28.35 23.48 -31.92
C VAL A 23 -27.05 24.28 -31.98
N ALA A 24 -26.81 24.87 -33.14
CA ALA A 24 -25.81 25.90 -33.34
C ALA A 24 -26.43 27.25 -32.93
N PHE A 25 -25.73 28.02 -32.11
CA PHE A 25 -25.91 29.46 -32.01
C PHE A 25 -24.54 30.13 -32.00
N SER A 26 -24.20 30.72 -33.14
CA SER A 26 -23.23 31.81 -33.26
C SER A 26 -23.96 33.09 -32.85
N CYS A 27 -23.35 33.96 -32.04
CA CYS A 27 -23.60 35.41 -32.03
C CYS A 27 -22.57 36.12 -31.14
N VAL A 28 -22.02 37.18 -31.72
CA VAL A 28 -20.99 38.09 -31.22
C VAL A 28 -21.52 38.93 -30.06
N GLY A 29 -20.70 39.11 -29.02
CA GLY A 29 -21.02 39.94 -27.86
C GLY A 29 -19.78 40.55 -27.23
N ALA A 30 -19.07 41.41 -27.98
CA ALA A 30 -18.06 42.30 -27.41
C ALA A 30 -18.76 43.45 -26.68
N LEU A 31 -18.98 43.29 -25.37
CA LEU A 31 -19.35 44.40 -24.50
C LEU A 31 -18.16 44.75 -23.61
N HIS A 32 -17.60 45.93 -23.91
CA HIS A 32 -16.65 46.68 -23.11
C HIS A 32 -17.13 46.77 -21.65
N MET A 33 -16.42 46.10 -20.74
CA MET A 33 -16.48 46.41 -19.32
C MET A 33 -15.59 47.64 -19.07
N PRO A 34 -16.10 48.76 -18.53
CA PRO A 34 -15.24 49.82 -18.06
C PRO A 34 -14.44 49.31 -16.86
N CYS A 35 -13.14 49.05 -17.07
CA CYS A 35 -12.19 48.83 -16.00
C CYS A 35 -12.15 50.09 -15.11
N ARG A 36 -12.90 50.09 -14.00
CA ARG A 36 -12.62 51.02 -12.91
C ARG A 36 -11.24 50.67 -12.37
N GLY A 37 -10.26 51.47 -12.75
CA GLY A 37 -8.94 51.47 -12.14
C GLY A 37 -9.08 51.80 -10.66
N MET A 38 -9.18 50.77 -9.82
CA MET A 38 -8.99 50.94 -8.38
C MET A 38 -7.50 51.17 -8.15
N HIS A 39 -7.07 52.43 -8.25
CA HIS A 39 -5.76 52.86 -7.77
C HIS A 39 -5.79 52.99 -6.24
N GLY A 40 -6.13 51.88 -5.57
CA GLY A 40 -5.92 51.74 -4.14
C GLY A 40 -4.49 51.28 -3.91
N LYS A 41 -3.69 52.07 -3.20
CA LYS A 41 -2.39 51.61 -2.68
C LYS A 41 -2.62 50.26 -2.00
N PRO A 42 -1.85 49.20 -2.31
CA PRO A 42 -2.05 47.89 -1.71
C PRO A 42 -2.00 48.03 -0.19
N THR A 43 -3.10 47.65 0.46
CA THR A 43 -3.19 47.59 1.92
C THR A 43 -2.00 46.78 2.44
N SER A 44 -1.35 47.30 3.49
CA SER A 44 -0.08 46.78 4.02
C SER A 44 -0.09 45.27 4.33
N GLY A 45 -1.26 44.65 4.48
CA GLY A 45 -1.45 43.21 4.64
C GLY A 45 -1.07 42.35 3.41
N HIS A 46 -1.15 42.88 2.18
CA HIS A 46 -0.79 42.10 0.98
C HIS A 46 0.73 41.88 0.87
N LYS A 47 1.53 42.81 1.41
CA LYS A 47 3.00 42.64 1.51
C LYS A 47 3.39 41.56 2.51
N VAL A 48 2.65 41.40 3.61
CA VAL A 48 2.95 40.39 4.64
C VAL A 48 2.66 38.97 4.10
N ARG A 49 1.54 38.79 3.38
CA ARG A 49 1.19 37.48 2.80
C ARG A 49 2.16 37.03 1.71
N THR A 50 2.61 37.97 0.87
CA THR A 50 3.59 37.69 -0.19
C THR A 50 5.00 37.47 0.37
N GLN A 51 5.44 38.22 1.38
CA GLN A 51 6.72 37.97 2.04
C GLN A 51 6.74 36.64 2.80
N HIS A 52 5.68 36.28 3.52
CA HIS A 52 5.60 34.97 4.19
C HIS A 52 5.64 33.84 3.15
N SER A 53 4.90 33.96 2.05
CA SER A 53 4.96 32.97 0.96
C SER A 53 6.32 32.90 0.27
N ARG A 54 7.03 34.03 0.10
CA ARG A 54 8.35 34.09 -0.56
C ARG A 54 9.48 33.64 0.36
N ARG A 55 9.42 33.96 1.65
CA ARG A 55 10.32 33.39 2.69
C ARG A 55 10.09 31.90 2.81
N TRP A 56 8.83 31.45 2.83
CA TRP A 56 8.50 30.03 2.81
C TRP A 56 9.05 29.36 1.55
N TRP A 57 8.86 29.95 0.35
CA TRP A 57 9.40 29.43 -0.91
C TRP A 57 10.94 29.39 -0.96
N MET A 58 11.62 30.41 -0.41
CA MET A 58 13.09 30.48 -0.36
C MET A 58 13.66 29.54 0.71
N GLN A 59 13.01 29.39 1.87
CA GLN A 59 13.37 28.40 2.90
C GLN A 59 13.07 26.97 2.45
N SER A 60 11.97 26.73 1.73
CA SER A 60 11.65 25.42 1.17
C SER A 60 12.54 25.05 -0.02
N LYS A 61 13.11 26.04 -0.72
CA LYS A 61 14.19 25.80 -1.69
C LYS A 61 15.51 25.42 -1.02
N ALA A 62 15.85 26.01 0.13
CA ALA A 62 17.13 25.76 0.81
C ALA A 62 17.26 24.37 1.45
N HIS A 63 16.15 23.66 1.64
CA HIS A 63 16.19 22.21 1.87
C HIS A 63 15.89 21.50 0.56
N HIS A 64 16.73 21.73 -0.45
CA HIS A 64 16.96 20.71 -1.46
C HIS A 64 17.09 19.40 -0.69
N LEU A 65 16.38 18.36 -1.11
CA LEU A 65 16.65 17.00 -0.67
C LEU A 65 18.09 16.70 -1.11
N THR A 66 19.08 17.16 -0.35
CA THR A 66 20.48 16.87 -0.59
C THR A 66 20.61 15.43 -0.21
N ALA A 67 20.58 14.55 -1.22
CA ALA A 67 21.00 13.19 -1.05
C ALA A 67 22.44 13.25 -0.54
N ILE A 68 22.61 13.07 0.77
CA ILE A 68 23.94 12.87 1.34
C ILE A 68 24.45 11.61 0.64
N PRO A 69 25.60 11.69 -0.07
CA PRO A 69 26.13 10.53 -0.78
C PRO A 69 26.31 9.39 0.22
N HIS A 70 26.06 8.17 -0.25
CA HIS A 70 25.99 6.97 0.60
C HIS A 70 27.25 6.76 1.47
N GLU A 71 28.39 7.29 1.05
CA GLU A 71 29.67 7.23 1.77
C GLU A 71 29.74 8.19 2.98
N GLU A 72 29.03 9.32 2.95
CA GLU A 72 29.01 10.35 4.00
C GLU A 72 27.90 10.13 5.03
N ALA A 73 26.97 9.20 4.77
CA ALA A 73 25.89 8.86 5.68
C ALA A 73 26.44 8.15 6.93
N ARG A 74 26.46 8.86 8.07
CA ARG A 74 26.95 8.34 9.37
C ARG A 74 26.26 7.06 9.84
N SER A 75 25.02 6.82 9.42
CA SER A 75 24.26 5.60 9.74
C SER A 75 24.15 4.73 8.49
N ARG A 76 25.13 3.83 8.30
CA ARG A 76 25.03 2.78 7.28
C ARG A 76 23.99 1.74 7.72
N PRO A 77 23.05 1.34 6.85
CA PRO A 77 22.16 0.23 7.15
C PRO A 77 23.00 -1.04 7.39
N HIS A 78 22.96 -1.58 8.60
CA HIS A 78 23.68 -2.80 8.97
C HIS A 78 22.78 -4.03 8.78
N PHE A 79 22.35 -4.26 7.55
CA PHE A 79 21.62 -5.46 7.13
C PHE A 79 21.99 -5.84 5.70
N PRO A 80 22.07 -7.14 5.36
CA PRO A 80 22.25 -7.60 3.98
C PRO A 80 21.06 -7.16 3.09
N SER A 81 21.34 -6.86 1.82
CA SER A 81 20.33 -6.37 0.87
C SER A 81 19.39 -7.47 0.37
N TYR A 82 19.94 -8.67 0.13
CA TYR A 82 19.19 -9.84 -0.32
C TYR A 82 19.31 -10.94 0.73
N ASN A 83 18.17 -11.48 1.13
CA ASN A 83 18.10 -12.80 1.73
C ASN A 83 18.18 -13.84 0.61
N GLU A 84 19.12 -14.77 0.74
CA GLU A 84 19.41 -15.80 -0.26
C GLU A 84 18.34 -16.90 -0.28
N ASP A 85 17.69 -17.14 0.86
CA ASP A 85 16.63 -18.16 1.05
C ASP A 85 17.02 -19.58 0.55
N VAL A 86 18.31 -19.89 0.43
CA VAL A 86 18.81 -21.18 -0.10
C VAL A 86 18.40 -22.34 0.81
N ASP A 87 18.59 -22.19 2.12
CA ASP A 87 18.32 -23.25 3.10
C ASP A 87 16.82 -23.52 3.29
N LYS A 88 16.01 -22.47 3.17
CA LYS A 88 14.56 -22.54 3.33
C LYS A 88 13.94 -21.64 2.27
N PRO A 89 13.58 -22.20 1.10
CA PRO A 89 13.00 -21.41 0.03
C PRO A 89 11.68 -20.81 0.53
N MET A 90 11.63 -19.49 0.46
CA MET A 90 10.47 -18.71 0.82
C MET A 90 9.62 -18.56 -0.44
N THR A 91 8.70 -19.51 -0.62
CA THR A 91 7.67 -19.49 -1.68
C THR A 91 6.29 -19.24 -1.08
N VAL A 92 5.42 -18.61 -1.87
CA VAL A 92 4.00 -18.46 -1.50
C VAL A 92 3.32 -19.80 -1.74
N PRO A 93 2.68 -20.41 -0.72
CA PRO A 93 2.02 -21.70 -0.89
C PRO A 93 0.74 -21.55 -1.72
N ASP A 94 0.40 -22.61 -2.46
CA ASP A 94 -0.86 -22.69 -3.18
C ASP A 94 -2.04 -22.66 -2.22
N GLY A 95 -3.07 -21.88 -2.55
CA GLY A 95 -4.23 -21.69 -1.69
C GLY A 95 -3.97 -20.82 -0.45
N ALA A 96 -2.93 -19.97 -0.47
CA ALA A 96 -2.70 -18.99 0.58
C ALA A 96 -3.94 -18.11 0.79
N CYS A 97 -4.44 -18.04 2.02
CA CYS A 97 -5.60 -17.23 2.38
C CYS A 97 -5.20 -15.99 3.17
N CYS A 98 -5.97 -14.92 3.00
CA CYS A 98 -5.80 -13.70 3.79
C CYS A 98 -6.20 -13.92 5.24
N PHE A 99 -5.29 -13.64 6.17
CA PHE A 99 -5.47 -13.84 7.60
C PHE A 99 -6.64 -13.08 8.24
N ASN A 100 -7.14 -12.01 7.61
CA ASN A 100 -8.23 -11.21 8.16
C ASN A 100 -9.61 -11.53 7.57
N CYS A 101 -9.67 -12.06 6.35
CA CYS A 101 -10.94 -12.29 5.65
C CYS A 101 -11.12 -13.70 5.12
N ASP A 102 -10.12 -14.56 5.31
CA ASP A 102 -10.10 -15.99 4.97
C ASP A 102 -10.32 -16.30 3.48
N LYS A 103 -10.34 -15.28 2.63
CA LYS A 103 -10.42 -15.40 1.18
C LYS A 103 -9.05 -15.75 0.59
N PRO A 104 -9.01 -16.54 -0.51
CA PRO A 104 -7.77 -16.87 -1.19
C PRO A 104 -7.13 -15.62 -1.78
N ILE A 105 -5.80 -15.65 -1.87
CA ILE A 105 -4.98 -14.61 -2.48
C ILE A 105 -4.53 -15.09 -3.85
N ALA A 106 -4.52 -14.17 -4.82
CA ALA A 106 -3.94 -14.43 -6.13
C ALA A 106 -2.41 -14.40 -6.03
N ALA A 107 -1.77 -15.56 -6.08
CA ALA A 107 -0.30 -15.67 -6.04
C ALA A 107 0.36 -15.03 -7.28
N ASP A 108 -0.34 -15.02 -8.42
CA ASP A 108 0.17 -14.47 -9.68
C ASP A 108 0.31 -12.94 -9.64
N ASP A 109 -0.47 -12.25 -8.81
CA ASP A 109 -0.40 -10.79 -8.68
C ASP A 109 0.37 -10.39 -7.42
N ILE A 110 1.70 -10.21 -7.61
CA ILE A 110 2.66 -9.78 -6.60
C ILE A 110 2.23 -8.47 -5.90
N ASN A 111 1.44 -7.62 -6.57
CA ASN A 111 1.02 -6.33 -6.03
C ASN A 111 -0.31 -6.37 -5.28
N SER A 112 -1.01 -7.51 -5.25
CA SER A 112 -2.34 -7.62 -4.63
C SER A 112 -2.31 -7.90 -3.12
N TYR A 113 -1.17 -8.41 -2.61
CA TYR A 113 -1.05 -8.89 -1.24
C TYR A 113 0.18 -8.37 -0.51
N VAL A 114 0.16 -8.55 0.81
CA VAL A 114 1.23 -8.26 1.75
C VAL A 114 1.59 -9.59 2.39
N TRP A 115 2.89 -9.91 2.38
CA TRP A 115 3.41 -11.14 2.96
C TRP A 115 4.36 -10.80 4.11
N VAL A 116 3.98 -11.25 5.31
CA VAL A 116 4.79 -11.09 6.52
C VAL A 116 5.40 -12.45 6.86
N PRO A 117 6.68 -12.68 6.49
CA PRO A 117 7.35 -13.94 6.79
C PRO A 117 7.51 -14.04 8.30
N SER A 118 6.99 -15.11 8.88
CA SER A 118 7.14 -15.38 10.31
C SER A 118 7.93 -16.66 10.41
N GLY A 119 9.26 -16.52 10.45
CA GLY A 119 10.24 -17.58 10.19
C GLY A 119 10.12 -18.88 10.98
N ASN A 120 9.18 -18.98 11.93
CA ASN A 120 8.75 -20.16 12.68
C ASN A 120 7.28 -20.10 13.19
N ALA A 121 6.38 -19.25 12.67
CA ALA A 121 5.01 -19.17 13.21
C ALA A 121 4.19 -20.43 12.87
N ARG A 122 3.48 -20.96 13.88
CA ARG A 122 2.64 -22.16 13.74
C ARG A 122 1.28 -21.93 13.05
N VAL A 123 0.88 -20.70 12.72
CA VAL A 123 -0.46 -20.41 12.17
C VAL A 123 -0.46 -19.07 11.39
N PRO A 124 -1.23 -18.91 10.29
CA PRO A 124 -2.01 -19.93 9.57
C PRO A 124 -1.19 -20.70 8.53
N THR A 125 -0.02 -20.22 8.12
CA THR A 125 0.85 -20.93 7.17
C THR A 125 2.26 -21.07 7.73
N THR A 126 2.96 -22.13 7.32
CA THR A 126 4.36 -22.41 7.68
C THR A 126 5.33 -21.32 7.23
N GLN A 127 4.92 -20.52 6.22
CA GLN A 127 5.71 -19.44 5.61
C GLN A 127 5.34 -18.05 6.14
N GLY A 128 4.31 -17.94 7.00
CA GLY A 128 3.91 -16.69 7.66
C GLY A 128 2.47 -16.27 7.44
N TYR A 129 2.24 -14.96 7.43
CA TYR A 129 0.91 -14.37 7.29
C TYR A 129 0.77 -13.67 5.93
N PHE A 130 -0.40 -13.85 5.32
CA PHE A 130 -0.76 -13.17 4.09
C PHE A 130 -1.97 -12.28 4.29
N PHE A 131 -1.97 -11.13 3.62
CA PHE A 131 -3.07 -10.17 3.67
C PHE A 131 -3.31 -9.57 2.31
N HIS A 132 -4.56 -9.28 1.96
CA HIS A 132 -4.81 -8.27 0.92
C HIS A 132 -4.32 -6.90 1.42
N VAL A 133 -3.85 -6.05 0.50
CA VAL A 133 -3.40 -4.69 0.82
C VAL A 133 -4.44 -3.90 1.64
N HIS A 134 -5.71 -4.03 1.27
CA HIS A 134 -6.84 -3.35 1.95
C HIS A 134 -7.32 -4.08 3.23
N CYS A 135 -6.95 -5.34 3.38
CA CYS A 135 -7.26 -6.15 4.56
C CYS A 135 -6.22 -5.99 5.67
N PHE A 136 -5.04 -5.44 5.39
CA PHE A 136 -4.01 -5.16 6.40
C PHE A 136 -4.38 -3.94 7.26
N LYS A 137 -5.39 -4.13 8.10
CA LYS A 137 -5.95 -3.17 9.07
C LYS A 137 -6.45 -3.93 10.30
N CYS A 138 -6.64 -3.23 11.40
CA CYS A 138 -7.13 -3.84 12.63
C CYS A 138 -8.52 -4.45 12.43
N TRP A 139 -8.72 -5.69 12.87
CA TRP A 139 -10.02 -6.34 12.81
C TRP A 139 -11.06 -5.65 13.71
N ASN A 140 -10.67 -5.15 14.89
CA ASN A 140 -11.62 -4.53 15.81
C ASN A 140 -12.01 -3.11 15.36
N CYS A 141 -11.06 -2.16 15.37
CA CYS A 141 -11.35 -0.76 15.07
C CYS A 141 -11.41 -0.42 13.58
N LYS A 142 -11.08 -1.35 12.67
CA LYS A 142 -11.05 -1.15 11.21
C LYS A 142 -10.14 -0.02 10.70
N TYR A 143 -9.30 0.53 11.58
CA TYR A 143 -8.26 1.49 11.24
C TYR A 143 -6.93 0.81 10.92
N ARG A 144 -6.04 1.58 10.28
CA ARG A 144 -4.69 1.16 9.97
C ARG A 144 -3.92 0.75 11.21
N ILE A 145 -2.95 -0.13 11.01
CA ILE A 145 -2.08 -0.62 12.06
C ILE A 145 -0.91 0.36 12.19
N MET A 146 -0.77 0.98 13.36
CA MET A 146 0.34 1.90 13.61
C MET A 146 1.67 1.14 13.66
N HIS A 147 2.74 1.75 13.12
CA HIS A 147 4.08 1.14 13.02
C HIS A 147 4.13 -0.19 12.25
N ASN A 148 3.08 -0.56 11.51
CA ASN A 148 2.97 -1.82 10.79
C ASN A 148 3.19 -3.07 11.67
N GLN A 149 2.96 -2.96 12.98
CA GLN A 149 3.07 -4.05 13.95
C GLN A 149 1.70 -4.46 14.43
N PHE A 150 1.36 -5.74 14.26
CA PHE A 150 0.06 -6.29 14.64
C PHE A 150 0.20 -7.42 15.65
N TYR A 151 -0.86 -7.64 16.40
CA TYR A 151 -1.02 -8.81 17.27
C TYR A 151 -1.98 -9.80 16.62
N SER A 152 -1.61 -11.07 16.56
CA SER A 152 -2.52 -12.14 16.20
C SER A 152 -3.36 -12.50 17.44
N LYS A 153 -4.67 -12.28 17.36
CA LYS A 153 -5.63 -12.65 18.42
C LYS A 153 -6.87 -13.23 17.75
N ASP A 154 -7.30 -14.40 18.21
CA ASP A 154 -8.48 -15.13 17.71
C ASP A 154 -8.43 -15.38 16.19
N GLY A 155 -7.23 -15.68 15.67
CA GLY A 155 -7.02 -15.90 14.23
C GLY A 155 -7.15 -14.64 13.36
N ARG A 156 -7.10 -13.44 13.96
CA ARG A 156 -7.22 -12.17 13.23
C ARG A 156 -6.13 -11.18 13.65
N ALA A 157 -5.89 -10.17 12.82
CA ALA A 157 -4.90 -9.13 13.10
C ALA A 157 -5.51 -7.95 13.86
N TRP A 158 -4.94 -7.65 15.02
CA TRP A 158 -5.32 -6.54 15.90
C TRP A 158 -4.20 -5.50 15.94
N CYS A 159 -4.56 -4.22 16.05
CA CYS A 159 -3.56 -3.21 16.38
C CYS A 159 -3.20 -3.28 17.87
N VAL A 160 -2.02 -2.78 18.23
CA VAL A 160 -1.52 -2.75 19.61
C VAL A 160 -2.53 -2.15 20.59
N ALA A 161 -3.17 -1.02 20.22
CA ALA A 161 -4.15 -0.37 21.08
C ALA A 161 -5.35 -1.26 21.38
N CYS A 162 -5.93 -1.90 20.36
CA CYS A 162 -7.07 -2.80 20.53
C CYS A 162 -6.69 -4.10 21.26
N ALA A 163 -5.49 -4.63 21.03
CA ALA A 163 -5.02 -5.85 21.68
C ALA A 163 -4.85 -5.67 23.20
N VAL A 164 -4.35 -4.49 23.61
CA VAL A 164 -4.14 -4.12 25.02
C VAL A 164 -5.43 -3.61 25.69
N GLY A 165 -6.46 -3.26 24.90
CA GLY A 165 -7.72 -2.70 25.43
C GLY A 165 -7.65 -1.21 25.75
N ARG A 166 -6.78 -0.45 25.07
CA ARG A 166 -6.72 1.02 25.18
C ARG A 166 -7.79 1.67 24.31
N ASP A 167 -8.13 2.91 24.65
CA ASP A 167 -9.04 3.73 23.84
C ASP A 167 -8.55 3.90 22.41
N ILE A 168 -9.49 3.75 21.47
CA ILE A 168 -9.22 3.80 20.04
C ILE A 168 -8.96 5.26 19.64
N ARG A 169 -7.72 5.57 19.28
CA ARG A 169 -7.36 6.88 18.70
C ARG A 169 -7.51 6.87 17.19
N VAL A 170 -8.30 7.79 16.66
CA VAL A 170 -8.46 7.97 15.20
C VAL A 170 -7.14 8.45 14.59
N PRO A 171 -6.58 7.76 13.58
CA PRO A 171 -5.35 8.20 12.93
C PRO A 171 -5.52 9.55 12.23
N ALA A 172 -4.58 10.48 12.38
CA ALA A 172 -4.68 11.80 11.73
C ALA A 172 -4.46 11.78 10.20
N ARG A 173 -3.77 10.76 9.66
CA ARG A 173 -3.48 10.63 8.21
C ARG A 173 -4.47 9.66 7.55
N ARG A 174 -3.99 8.61 6.87
CA ARG A 174 -4.84 7.55 6.29
C ARG A 174 -5.52 6.69 7.36
N TRP A 175 -6.82 6.44 7.20
CA TRP A 175 -7.62 5.70 8.19
C TRP A 175 -7.71 4.22 7.89
N HIS A 176 -8.08 3.82 6.68
CA HIS A 176 -8.42 2.43 6.35
C HIS A 176 -7.34 1.67 5.56
N THR A 177 -6.18 2.28 5.37
CA THR A 177 -5.04 1.69 4.64
C THR A 177 -3.76 1.93 5.43
N SER A 178 -3.04 0.85 5.71
CA SER A 178 -1.73 0.90 6.38
C SER A 178 -0.62 1.25 5.38
N TYR A 179 0.53 1.70 5.89
CA TYR A 179 1.69 2.05 5.06
C TYR A 179 2.59 0.83 4.87
N VAL A 180 2.11 -0.14 4.10
CA VAL A 180 2.82 -1.39 3.84
C VAL A 180 3.17 -1.51 2.37
N ASN A 181 4.33 -2.09 2.10
CA ASN A 181 4.72 -2.48 0.76
C ASN A 181 4.00 -3.78 0.39
N THR A 182 3.76 -3.96 -0.90
CA THR A 182 3.24 -5.20 -1.46
C THR A 182 4.29 -6.31 -1.39
N HIS A 183 3.81 -7.55 -1.49
CA HIS A 183 4.60 -8.75 -1.33
C HIS A 183 5.35 -8.76 0.02
N ARG A 184 6.54 -9.37 0.08
CA ARG A 184 7.44 -9.31 1.24
C ARG A 184 8.45 -8.17 1.18
N THR A 185 8.30 -7.19 0.29
CA THR A 185 9.32 -6.16 0.02
C THR A 185 9.68 -5.35 1.27
N GLY A 186 8.69 -4.98 2.08
CA GLY A 186 8.92 -4.26 3.34
C GLY A 186 9.51 -5.13 4.46
N SER A 187 9.33 -6.45 4.39
CA SER A 187 9.81 -7.41 5.38
C SER A 187 11.06 -8.17 4.91
N ARG A 188 11.62 -7.86 3.73
CA ARG A 188 12.78 -8.56 3.17
C ARG A 188 14.08 -8.24 3.91
N LEU A 189 14.17 -7.04 4.49
CA LEU A 189 15.34 -6.56 5.21
C LEU A 189 15.53 -7.22 6.58
N THR A 190 14.56 -8.02 7.02
CA THR A 190 14.58 -8.71 8.31
C THR A 190 14.15 -10.16 8.12
N GLY A 191 14.75 -11.09 8.86
CA GLY A 191 14.41 -12.51 8.76
C GLY A 191 15.62 -13.42 8.85
N SER A 192 15.51 -14.57 8.19
CA SER A 192 16.61 -15.53 8.07
C SER A 192 17.48 -15.16 6.88
N PHE A 193 18.80 -15.12 7.11
CA PHE A 193 19.83 -14.91 6.10
C PHE A 193 20.70 -16.16 6.02
N PHE A 194 21.45 -16.33 4.94
CA PHE A 194 22.46 -17.35 4.86
C PHE A 194 23.75 -16.90 5.58
N PRO A 195 24.44 -17.77 6.35
CA PRO A 195 24.01 -19.11 6.77
C PRO A 195 22.96 -19.03 7.88
N ARG A 196 21.95 -19.89 7.83
CA ARG A 196 20.91 -19.97 8.87
C ARG A 196 21.42 -20.62 10.15
N HIS A 197 22.27 -21.64 10.00
CA HIS A 197 22.84 -22.42 11.08
C HIS A 197 24.35 -22.63 10.88
N ARG A 198 25.11 -22.71 11.97
CA ARG A 198 26.57 -22.81 11.93
C ARG A 198 27.09 -24.01 11.12
N HIS A 199 26.47 -25.18 11.26
CA HIS A 199 26.89 -26.41 10.59
C HIS A 199 26.83 -26.31 9.05
N GLN A 200 26.05 -25.37 8.50
CA GLN A 200 25.96 -25.17 7.05
C GLN A 200 27.24 -24.58 6.47
N MET A 201 27.94 -23.73 7.23
CA MET A 201 29.25 -23.25 6.81
C MET A 201 30.31 -24.34 6.94
N GLU A 202 30.20 -25.19 7.96
CA GLU A 202 31.10 -26.32 8.14
C GLU A 202 30.99 -27.29 6.95
N PHE A 203 29.78 -27.57 6.47
CA PHE A 203 29.54 -28.32 5.23
C PHE A 203 30.25 -27.71 4.02
N VAL A 204 30.13 -26.39 3.81
CA VAL A 204 30.77 -25.71 2.66
C VAL A 204 32.30 -25.79 2.68
N PHE A 205 32.90 -25.83 3.87
CA PHE A 205 34.35 -25.83 4.03
C PHE A 205 34.98 -27.22 4.23
N ASN A 206 34.17 -28.25 4.48
CA ASN A 206 34.65 -29.62 4.64
C ASN A 206 34.72 -30.30 3.27
N PRO A 207 35.89 -30.63 2.72
CA PRO A 207 36.01 -31.30 1.43
C PRO A 207 35.57 -32.78 1.45
N ASN A 208 35.21 -33.30 2.63
CA ASN A 208 34.90 -34.71 2.87
C ASN A 208 33.39 -35.00 2.94
N GLU A 209 32.55 -33.96 2.92
CA GLU A 209 31.08 -34.05 2.78
C GLU A 209 30.67 -33.43 1.44
#